data_AF-A0A6A4CI09-F1
#
_entry.id   AF-A0A6A4CI09-F1
#
_cell.length_a   1.000
_cell.length_b   1.000
_cell.length_c   1.000
_cell.angle_alpha   90.00
_cell.angle_beta   90.00
_cell.angle_gamma   90.00
#
_symmetry.space_group_name_H-M   'P 1'
#
loop_
_entity.id
_entity.type
_entity.pdbx_description
1 polymer ?
#
loop_
_entity_poly.entity_id
_entity_poly.type
_entity_poly.pdbx_seq_one_letter_code
_entity_poly.pdbx_strand_id
1 'polypeptide(L)'
;MSKLDFNTEEEKQSVDQLFKNAMDSLSDDDRALPQVDSILPLLRRGIGIHHGGLLPILKEVIEILFGEGLLKCLFATETFSMGLNMPAKTVVFTNCRKYDGKDFRWITAGEYIQMSGRAGRRSLDARGIVIQMLSEQMEPQVAKGILYGQADPLFSTFHLGYNMLLNLMRVEDADPEYMIKQSFHQFQNEQAAPALEEALERAKEEKDQIVIKNEEEVAQYYYLSRSLVRLKEEFLAIRNKPDFVVRFLNGGRLVKLYCPDSDDGTTKPKWDWGVVVNFTTKNASDSTSATPDTIVHVLLNCVTDNGNTKSNDATNGSTASELPTPAPEGMMGLSTSTSYEMKICPVPLEMLDLLSSLRVYIPKDLRTLESRQAVGKSVKEVLRRFPQGVPLLDPREDMDIQDEQFARVIEKTIEAEKNLKSSAFHNASDKEARFALYNLKMESEAKMRELERKIKESKSLVLRDDLRRRRRVLRRLEFVDKEGVIQRKGRTACEVSTTDELLVTEMIFNGQFNDVSVNDTVALLSCLINMEKKDSDKPP
;
A
#
# COMPACT_ATOMS: atom_id res chain seq x y z
N MET A 1 -37.88 14.05 20.03
CA MET A 1 -38.90 13.26 19.30
C MET A 1 -40.19 13.05 20.11
N SER A 2 -40.64 13.99 20.96
CA SER A 2 -41.80 13.78 21.85
C SER A 2 -43.19 13.99 21.20
N LYS A 3 -43.29 14.19 19.88
CA LYS A 3 -44.54 14.65 19.22
C LYS A 3 -45.14 13.69 18.20
N LEU A 4 -44.45 12.62 17.82
CA LEU A 4 -44.93 11.71 16.76
C LEU A 4 -45.33 10.36 17.38
N ASP A 5 -46.50 9.88 16.97
CA ASP A 5 -47.09 8.61 17.34
C ASP A 5 -47.64 7.97 16.07
N PHE A 6 -47.14 6.79 15.72
CA PHE A 6 -47.43 6.15 14.44
C PHE A 6 -48.44 5.01 14.54
N ASN A 7 -48.85 4.64 15.76
CA ASN A 7 -49.75 3.51 16.00
C ASN A 7 -51.13 3.99 16.44
N THR A 8 -52.15 3.25 16.02
CA THR A 8 -53.52 3.40 16.55
C THR A 8 -53.63 2.84 17.97
N GLU A 9 -54.72 3.15 18.67
CA GLU A 9 -54.98 2.58 20.00
C GLU A 9 -55.14 1.05 19.97
N GLU A 10 -55.67 0.49 18.88
CA GLU A 10 -55.75 -0.97 18.69
C GLU A 10 -54.36 -1.58 18.51
N GLU A 11 -53.51 -0.97 17.69
CA GLU A 11 -52.12 -1.42 17.51
C GLU A 11 -51.32 -1.32 18.81
N LYS A 12 -51.55 -0.29 19.63
CA LYS A 12 -50.94 -0.17 20.97
C LYS A 12 -51.34 -1.30 21.90
N GLN A 13 -52.62 -1.69 21.92
CA GLN A 13 -53.09 -2.82 22.71
C GLN A 13 -52.44 -4.13 22.26
N SER A 14 -52.30 -4.34 20.95
CA SER A 14 -51.58 -5.51 20.40
C SER A 14 -50.11 -5.52 20.78
N VAL A 15 -49.42 -4.37 20.70
CA VAL A 15 -48.02 -4.23 21.16
C VAL A 15 -47.91 -4.57 22.64
N ASP A 16 -48.81 -4.05 23.47
CA ASP A 16 -48.83 -4.31 24.91
C ASP A 16 -49.04 -5.78 25.24
N GLN A 17 -49.97 -6.43 24.55
CA GLN A 17 -50.25 -7.84 24.77
C GLN A 17 -49.08 -8.72 24.36
N LEU A 18 -48.47 -8.46 23.20
CA LEU A 18 -47.32 -9.21 22.72
C LEU A 18 -46.09 -8.99 23.62
N PHE A 19 -45.83 -7.74 23.99
CA PHE A 19 -44.73 -7.39 24.89
C PHE A 19 -44.92 -8.04 26.26
N LYS A 20 -46.12 -7.96 26.84
CA LYS A 20 -46.42 -8.59 28.13
C LYS A 20 -46.23 -10.11 28.08
N ASN A 21 -46.75 -10.77 27.06
CA ASN A 21 -46.60 -12.22 26.90
C ASN A 21 -45.13 -12.64 26.82
N ALA A 22 -44.29 -11.84 26.14
CA ALA A 22 -42.86 -12.10 26.08
C ALA A 22 -42.16 -11.86 27.43
N MET A 23 -42.48 -10.73 28.08
CA MET A 23 -41.91 -10.39 29.40
C MET A 23 -42.41 -11.32 30.51
N ASP A 24 -43.52 -12.03 30.31
CA ASP A 24 -44.03 -13.01 31.27
C ASP A 24 -43.08 -14.19 31.53
N SER A 25 -42.10 -14.39 30.64
CA SER A 25 -41.02 -15.37 30.82
C SER A 25 -39.90 -14.91 31.77
N LEU A 26 -39.83 -13.60 32.08
CA LEU A 26 -38.80 -13.01 32.93
C LEU A 26 -39.24 -12.95 34.40
N SER A 27 -38.25 -12.93 35.31
CA SER A 27 -38.48 -12.68 36.73
C SER A 27 -38.96 -11.24 36.98
N ASP A 28 -39.59 -10.97 38.12
CA ASP A 28 -40.08 -9.62 38.45
C ASP A 28 -38.93 -8.58 38.50
N ASP A 29 -37.75 -8.99 38.99
CA ASP A 29 -36.55 -8.15 39.03
C ASP A 29 -36.04 -7.84 37.61
N ASP A 30 -36.04 -8.82 36.70
CA ASP A 30 -35.61 -8.63 35.31
C ASP A 30 -36.58 -7.78 34.51
N ARG A 31 -37.89 -7.85 34.80
CA ARG A 31 -38.91 -6.99 34.18
C ARG A 31 -38.73 -5.53 34.57
N ALA A 32 -38.24 -5.27 35.78
CA ALA A 32 -37.97 -3.93 36.29
C ALA A 32 -36.63 -3.34 35.79
N LEU A 33 -35.92 -4.03 34.89
CA LEU A 33 -34.68 -3.50 34.31
C LEU A 33 -34.96 -2.23 33.51
N PRO A 34 -34.12 -1.18 33.64
CA PRO A 34 -34.32 0.09 32.94
C PRO A 34 -34.43 -0.03 31.41
N GLN A 35 -33.77 -1.02 30.80
CA GLN A 35 -33.84 -1.25 29.36
C GLN A 35 -35.22 -1.76 28.92
N VAL A 36 -35.90 -2.54 29.78
CA VAL A 36 -37.26 -3.06 29.52
C VAL A 36 -38.28 -1.93 29.70
N ASP A 37 -38.18 -1.16 30.78
CA ASP A 37 -39.12 -0.06 31.07
C ASP A 37 -39.04 1.09 30.06
N SER A 38 -37.83 1.44 29.62
CA SER A 38 -37.63 2.58 28.70
C SER A 38 -38.03 2.29 27.26
N ILE A 39 -38.05 1.03 26.84
CA ILE A 39 -38.32 0.67 25.45
C ILE A 39 -39.82 0.57 25.14
N LEU A 40 -40.65 0.10 26.08
CA LEU A 40 -42.08 -0.10 25.87
C LEU A 40 -42.82 1.17 25.39
N PRO A 41 -42.59 2.37 25.98
CA PRO A 41 -43.21 3.61 25.48
C PRO A 41 -42.86 3.96 24.03
N LEU A 42 -41.68 3.55 23.54
CA LEU A 42 -41.26 3.76 22.15
C LEU A 42 -41.97 2.76 21.22
N LEU A 43 -42.02 1.48 21.62
CA LEU A 43 -42.69 0.42 20.86
C LEU A 43 -44.19 0.72 20.69
N ARG A 44 -44.86 1.22 21.74
CA ARG A 44 -46.26 1.68 21.67
C ARG A 44 -46.49 2.74 20.60
N ARG A 45 -45.50 3.60 20.34
CA ARG A 45 -45.57 4.65 19.30
C ARG A 45 -45.20 4.15 17.90
N GLY A 46 -44.91 2.86 17.75
CA GLY A 46 -44.45 2.27 16.50
C GLY A 46 -42.98 2.55 16.19
N ILE A 47 -42.15 2.83 17.20
CA ILE A 47 -40.72 3.14 17.06
C ILE A 47 -39.90 2.05 17.74
N GLY A 48 -39.09 1.33 16.95
CA GLY A 48 -38.17 0.29 17.43
C GLY A 48 -36.72 0.72 17.43
N ILE A 49 -35.91 0.06 18.26
CA ILE A 49 -34.45 0.17 18.29
C ILE A 49 -33.89 -1.25 18.21
N HIS A 50 -32.88 -1.51 17.39
CA HIS A 50 -32.24 -2.83 17.25
C HIS A 50 -30.72 -2.71 17.17
N HIS A 51 -30.01 -3.26 18.17
CA HIS A 51 -28.55 -3.30 18.18
C HIS A 51 -28.03 -4.42 19.09
N GLY A 52 -26.74 -4.76 18.96
CA GLY A 52 -26.09 -5.84 19.72
C GLY A 52 -26.26 -5.73 21.25
N GLY A 53 -26.19 -4.50 21.79
CA GLY A 53 -26.34 -4.23 23.23
C GLY A 53 -27.76 -4.31 23.84
N LEU A 54 -28.78 -4.70 23.08
CA LEU A 54 -30.09 -5.03 23.65
C LEU A 54 -30.10 -6.45 24.23
N LEU A 55 -30.90 -6.66 25.29
CA LEU A 55 -31.19 -8.00 25.81
C LEU A 55 -31.71 -8.90 24.68
N PRO A 56 -31.28 -10.18 24.61
CA PRO A 56 -31.72 -11.12 23.57
C PRO A 56 -33.24 -11.17 23.40
N ILE A 57 -33.98 -11.27 24.51
CA ILE A 57 -35.45 -11.30 24.50
C ILE A 57 -36.07 -10.02 23.92
N LEU A 58 -35.48 -8.85 24.19
CA LEU A 58 -35.97 -7.59 23.63
C LEU A 58 -35.70 -7.51 22.12
N LYS A 59 -34.55 -8.02 21.65
CA LYS A 59 -34.26 -8.12 20.21
C LYS A 59 -35.31 -8.95 19.51
N GLU A 60 -35.59 -10.16 20.00
CA GLU A 60 -36.59 -11.05 19.42
C GLU A 60 -37.98 -10.41 19.39
N VAL A 61 -38.42 -9.77 20.47
CA VAL A 61 -39.73 -9.09 20.52
C VAL A 61 -39.80 -7.96 19.48
N ILE A 62 -38.74 -7.16 19.33
CA ILE A 62 -38.71 -6.08 18.35
C ILE A 62 -38.75 -6.61 16.92
N GLU A 63 -38.07 -7.72 16.66
CA GLU A 63 -38.11 -8.39 15.36
C GLU A 63 -39.51 -8.92 15.04
N ILE A 64 -40.21 -9.51 16.02
CA ILE A 64 -41.60 -9.95 15.88
C ILE A 64 -42.52 -8.75 15.60
N LEU A 65 -42.46 -7.70 16.43
CA LEU A 65 -43.26 -6.49 16.26
C LEU A 65 -43.02 -5.80 14.91
N PHE A 66 -41.78 -5.84 14.40
CA PHE A 66 -41.45 -5.32 13.08
C PHE A 66 -42.03 -6.21 11.95
N GLY A 67 -41.92 -7.53 12.09
CA GLY A 67 -42.50 -8.51 11.15
C GLY A 67 -44.02 -8.44 11.05
N GLU A 68 -44.70 -8.16 12.17
CA GLU A 68 -46.15 -7.94 12.23
C GLU A 68 -46.58 -6.54 11.75
N GLY A 69 -45.61 -5.65 11.45
CA GLY A 69 -45.89 -4.30 10.98
C GLY A 69 -46.39 -3.35 12.06
N LEU A 70 -46.24 -3.68 13.35
CA LEU A 70 -46.57 -2.82 14.49
C LEU A 70 -45.50 -1.76 14.76
N LEU A 71 -44.31 -1.91 14.18
CA LEU A 71 -43.25 -0.90 14.18
C LEU A 71 -43.15 -0.23 12.80
N LYS A 72 -43.45 1.07 12.74
CA LYS A 72 -43.44 1.85 11.50
C LYS A 72 -42.06 2.45 11.22
N CYS A 73 -41.26 2.66 12.27
CA CYS A 73 -39.89 3.15 12.20
C CYS A 73 -38.98 2.27 13.05
N LEU A 74 -37.86 1.81 12.48
CA LEU A 74 -36.86 0.99 13.17
C LEU A 74 -35.49 1.63 13.01
N PHE A 75 -34.83 1.94 14.13
CA PHE A 75 -33.43 2.34 14.17
C PHE A 75 -32.58 1.11 14.43
N ALA A 76 -31.78 0.69 13.45
CA ALA A 76 -31.02 -0.54 13.53
C ALA A 76 -29.53 -0.34 13.22
N THR A 77 -28.67 -1.13 13.88
CA THR A 77 -27.29 -1.31 13.46
C THR A 77 -27.19 -2.30 12.29
N GLU A 78 -26.04 -2.33 11.62
CA GLU A 78 -25.75 -3.20 10.46
C GLU A 78 -26.11 -4.67 10.66
N THR A 79 -25.98 -5.21 11.87
CA THR A 79 -26.33 -6.61 12.18
C THR A 79 -27.75 -7.00 11.79
N PHE A 80 -28.69 -6.05 11.78
CA PHE A 80 -30.06 -6.29 11.36
C PHE A 80 -30.17 -6.65 9.87
N SER A 81 -29.32 -6.08 9.01
CA SER A 81 -29.34 -6.39 7.58
C SER A 81 -28.77 -7.78 7.25
N MET A 82 -28.13 -8.46 8.20
CA MET A 82 -27.57 -9.80 8.01
C MET A 82 -28.50 -10.93 8.46
N GLY A 83 -29.31 -10.73 9.50
CA GLY A 83 -29.90 -11.84 10.27
C GLY A 83 -31.19 -12.47 9.74
N LEU A 84 -32.10 -11.70 9.13
CA LEU A 84 -33.48 -12.17 8.86
C LEU A 84 -34.10 -11.53 7.61
N ASN A 85 -35.12 -12.16 7.04
CA ASN A 85 -35.85 -11.62 5.88
C ASN A 85 -36.94 -10.61 6.30
N MET A 86 -36.52 -9.47 6.83
CA MET A 86 -37.42 -8.39 7.26
C MET A 86 -37.28 -7.15 6.36
N PRO A 87 -38.02 -7.08 5.24
CA PRO A 87 -37.98 -5.94 4.32
C PRO A 87 -38.81 -4.75 4.83
N ALA A 88 -38.35 -3.54 4.52
CA ALA A 88 -39.04 -2.28 4.78
C ALA A 88 -39.40 -1.60 3.45
N LYS A 89 -40.33 -0.66 3.45
CA LYS A 89 -40.59 0.15 2.24
C LYS A 89 -39.43 1.11 1.92
N THR A 90 -38.83 1.68 2.96
CA THR A 90 -37.79 2.70 2.87
C THR A 90 -36.62 2.34 3.77
N VAL A 91 -35.40 2.49 3.27
CA VAL A 91 -34.14 2.40 4.04
C VAL A 91 -33.49 3.77 4.05
N VAL A 92 -33.04 4.20 5.22
CA VAL A 92 -32.37 5.50 5.41
C VAL A 92 -30.98 5.27 6.00
N PHE A 93 -29.95 5.69 5.28
CA PHE A 93 -28.58 5.72 5.79
C PHE A 93 -28.34 7.04 6.50
N THR A 94 -28.08 6.98 7.81
CA THR A 94 -27.79 8.16 8.63
C THR A 94 -26.35 8.64 8.46
N ASN A 95 -25.42 7.70 8.20
CA ASN A 95 -24.02 7.96 7.92
C ASN A 95 -23.51 6.90 6.92
N CYS A 96 -22.52 7.27 6.11
CA CYS A 96 -21.88 6.38 5.15
C CYS A 96 -20.42 6.08 5.48
N ARG A 97 -19.93 6.59 6.62
CA ARG A 97 -18.65 6.20 7.20
C ARG A 97 -18.85 5.19 8.32
N LYS A 98 -18.00 4.18 8.36
CA LYS A 98 -17.98 3.08 9.33
C LYS A 98 -16.57 2.96 9.91
N TYR A 99 -16.50 2.75 11.22
CA TYR A 99 -15.23 2.43 11.90
C TYR A 99 -14.96 0.93 11.78
N ASP A 100 -13.79 0.55 11.24
CA ASP A 100 -13.40 -0.85 11.05
C ASP A 100 -12.49 -1.40 12.16
N GLY A 101 -12.32 -0.63 13.25
CA GLY A 101 -11.38 -0.93 14.34
C GLY A 101 -10.04 -0.22 14.20
N LYS A 102 -9.74 0.37 13.04
CA LYS A 102 -8.54 1.17 12.79
C LYS A 102 -8.90 2.60 12.37
N ASP A 103 -9.70 2.74 11.31
CA ASP A 103 -10.03 4.02 10.69
C ASP A 103 -11.52 4.12 10.32
N PHE A 104 -11.98 5.36 10.12
CA PHE A 104 -13.30 5.65 9.56
C PHE A 104 -13.26 5.61 8.03
N ARG A 105 -13.67 4.49 7.46
CA ARG A 105 -13.77 4.29 6.00
C ARG A 105 -15.18 4.48 5.48
N TRP A 106 -15.31 4.75 4.18
CA TRP A 106 -16.60 4.67 3.50
C TRP A 106 -17.11 3.22 3.50
N ILE A 107 -18.43 3.05 3.56
CA ILE A 107 -19.07 1.74 3.35
C ILE A 107 -18.73 1.22 1.96
N THR A 108 -18.56 -0.09 1.82
CA THR A 108 -18.31 -0.72 0.53
C THR A 108 -19.61 -0.81 -0.29
N ALA A 109 -19.48 -1.08 -1.58
CA ALA A 109 -20.62 -1.36 -2.44
C ALA A 109 -21.40 -2.61 -1.97
N GLY A 110 -20.69 -3.65 -1.51
CA GLY A 110 -21.32 -4.84 -0.95
C GLY A 110 -22.15 -4.56 0.30
N GLU A 111 -21.61 -3.80 1.25
CA GLU A 111 -22.30 -3.35 2.47
C GLU A 111 -23.54 -2.51 2.10
N TYR A 112 -23.40 -1.58 1.16
CA TYR A 112 -24.50 -0.76 0.67
C TYR A 112 -25.60 -1.61 0.04
N ILE A 113 -25.27 -2.50 -0.90
CA ILE A 113 -26.22 -3.40 -1.57
C ILE A 113 -26.99 -4.25 -0.54
N GLN A 114 -26.30 -4.80 0.45
CA GLN A 114 -26.91 -5.62 1.50
C GLN A 114 -27.93 -4.83 2.33
N MET A 115 -27.58 -3.62 2.77
CA MET A 115 -28.46 -2.76 3.56
C MET A 115 -29.59 -2.18 2.72
N SER A 116 -29.29 -1.63 1.54
CA SER A 116 -30.29 -1.02 0.65
C SER A 116 -31.25 -2.04 0.07
N GLY A 117 -30.82 -3.30 -0.07
CA GLY A 117 -31.65 -4.42 -0.54
C GLY A 117 -32.79 -4.77 0.40
N ARG A 118 -32.82 -4.20 1.63
CA ARG A 118 -33.97 -4.30 2.53
C ARG A 118 -35.11 -3.36 2.17
N ALA A 119 -34.90 -2.42 1.24
CA ALA A 119 -35.94 -1.52 0.75
C ALA A 119 -36.81 -2.18 -0.34
N GLY A 120 -38.13 -2.06 -0.20
CA GLY A 120 -39.15 -2.61 -1.10
C GLY A 120 -39.65 -3.98 -0.65
N ARG A 121 -40.91 -4.04 -0.22
CA ARG A 121 -41.55 -5.31 0.16
C ARG A 121 -42.24 -5.93 -1.05
N ARG A 122 -41.91 -7.18 -1.34
CA ARG A 122 -42.51 -7.95 -2.44
C ARG A 122 -44.03 -7.93 -2.33
N SER A 123 -44.71 -7.62 -3.43
CA SER A 123 -46.18 -7.58 -3.55
C SER A 123 -46.90 -6.44 -2.80
N LEU A 124 -46.22 -5.71 -1.90
CA LEU A 124 -46.83 -4.60 -1.14
C LEU A 124 -46.42 -3.22 -1.66
N ASP A 125 -45.17 -3.08 -2.08
CA ASP A 125 -44.63 -1.79 -2.53
C ASP A 125 -44.30 -1.82 -4.02
N ALA A 126 -44.62 -0.73 -4.73
CA ALA A 126 -44.29 -0.59 -6.16
C ALA A 126 -42.78 -0.41 -6.42
N ARG A 127 -42.05 0.14 -5.44
CA ARG A 127 -40.60 0.34 -5.46
C ARG A 127 -40.05 0.49 -4.04
N GLY A 128 -38.79 0.11 -3.84
CA GLY A 128 -38.03 0.45 -2.63
C GLY A 128 -37.50 1.88 -2.69
N ILE A 129 -37.50 2.58 -1.56
CA ILE A 129 -36.93 3.93 -1.44
C ILE A 129 -35.67 3.84 -0.59
N VAL A 130 -34.56 4.40 -1.08
CA VAL A 130 -33.30 4.46 -0.34
C VAL A 130 -32.90 5.93 -0.23
N ILE A 131 -32.66 6.39 1.00
CA ILE A 131 -32.28 7.77 1.29
C ILE A 131 -30.91 7.75 1.96
N GLN A 132 -29.96 8.51 1.42
CA GLN A 132 -28.61 8.62 1.95
C GLN A 132 -28.39 10.01 2.53
N MET A 133 -28.14 10.10 3.84
CA MET A 133 -27.77 11.35 4.50
C MET A 133 -26.25 11.52 4.41
N LEU A 134 -25.81 12.67 3.89
CA LEU A 134 -24.40 13.01 3.76
C LEU A 134 -24.07 14.14 4.74
N SER A 135 -23.18 13.87 5.69
CA SER A 135 -22.65 14.86 6.63
C SER A 135 -21.42 15.60 6.09
N GLU A 136 -20.65 14.96 5.20
CA GLU A 136 -19.41 15.46 4.63
C GLU A 136 -19.47 15.49 3.10
N GLN A 137 -18.63 16.32 2.48
CA GLN A 137 -18.49 16.33 1.02
C GLN A 137 -17.89 15.00 0.56
N MET A 138 -18.63 14.29 -0.29
CA MET A 138 -18.21 13.02 -0.88
C MET A 138 -17.75 13.27 -2.32
N GLU A 139 -16.57 12.75 -2.67
CA GLU A 139 -16.10 12.81 -4.04
C GLU A 139 -17.00 12.01 -4.99
N PRO A 140 -17.27 12.48 -6.22
CA PRO A 140 -18.15 11.78 -7.16
C PRO A 140 -17.72 10.36 -7.48
N GLN A 141 -16.41 10.07 -7.48
CA GLN A 141 -15.88 8.72 -7.71
C GLN A 141 -16.25 7.76 -6.59
N VAL A 142 -16.16 8.21 -5.33
CA VAL A 142 -16.57 7.44 -4.15
C VAL A 142 -18.07 7.17 -4.18
N ALA A 143 -18.88 8.20 -4.45
CA ALA A 143 -20.33 8.05 -4.57
C ALA A 143 -20.72 7.03 -5.67
N LYS A 144 -20.05 7.12 -6.83
CA LYS A 144 -20.25 6.18 -7.93
C LYS A 144 -19.82 4.76 -7.53
N GLY A 145 -18.72 4.63 -6.79
CA GLY A 145 -18.24 3.36 -6.27
C GLY A 145 -19.23 2.70 -5.31
N ILE A 146 -19.87 3.46 -4.43
CA ILE A 146 -20.86 2.92 -3.48
C ILE A 146 -22.17 2.55 -4.18
N LEU A 147 -22.69 3.43 -5.04
CA LEU A 147 -24.02 3.27 -5.65
C LEU A 147 -24.06 2.32 -6.86
N TYR A 148 -23.01 2.36 -7.68
CA TYR A 148 -22.90 1.57 -8.93
C TYR A 148 -21.76 0.55 -8.89
N GLY A 149 -21.11 0.38 -7.73
CA GLY A 149 -20.09 -0.63 -7.54
C GLY A 149 -20.65 -2.04 -7.64
N GLN A 150 -19.74 -2.99 -7.88
CA GLN A 150 -20.07 -4.41 -7.84
C GLN A 150 -20.05 -4.91 -6.39
N ALA A 151 -20.72 -6.03 -6.15
CA ALA A 151 -20.60 -6.72 -4.88
C ALA A 151 -19.13 -7.09 -4.61
N ASP A 152 -18.72 -6.97 -3.35
CA ASP A 152 -17.33 -7.26 -2.97
C ASP A 152 -17.01 -8.74 -3.24
N PRO A 153 -15.85 -9.04 -3.85
CA PRO A 153 -15.41 -10.41 -3.98
C PRO A 153 -15.17 -11.03 -2.60
N LEU A 154 -15.55 -12.30 -2.45
CA LEU A 154 -15.32 -13.03 -1.21
C LEU A 154 -13.84 -13.38 -1.10
N PHE A 155 -13.11 -12.71 -0.21
CA PHE A 155 -11.72 -13.05 0.11
C PHE A 155 -11.64 -13.94 1.35
N SER A 156 -10.76 -14.93 1.30
CA SER A 156 -10.50 -15.80 2.45
C SER A 156 -9.75 -15.03 3.54
N THR A 157 -10.30 -15.04 4.76
CA THR A 157 -9.63 -14.58 5.99
C THR A 157 -8.98 -15.74 6.75
N PHE A 158 -8.74 -16.87 6.08
CA PHE A 158 -8.18 -18.07 6.68
C PHE A 158 -6.85 -17.76 7.38
N HIS A 159 -6.77 -18.09 8.66
CA HIS A 159 -5.58 -17.96 9.48
C HIS A 159 -5.40 -19.21 10.33
N LEU A 160 -4.18 -19.48 10.75
CA LEU A 160 -3.88 -20.61 11.63
C LEU A 160 -4.21 -20.22 13.08
N GLY A 161 -5.00 -21.04 13.77
CA GLY A 161 -5.22 -20.98 15.23
C GLY A 161 -4.48 -22.10 15.95
N TYR A 162 -4.16 -21.98 17.24
CA TYR A 162 -3.48 -23.08 17.95
C TYR A 162 -4.44 -24.25 18.22
N ASN A 163 -5.69 -23.97 18.60
CA ASN A 163 -6.73 -24.98 18.78
C ASN A 163 -6.92 -25.80 17.50
N MET A 164 -6.97 -25.12 16.35
CA MET A 164 -7.04 -25.77 15.04
C MET A 164 -5.86 -26.72 14.81
N LEU A 165 -4.63 -26.27 15.02
CA LEU A 165 -3.43 -27.08 14.82
C LEU A 165 -3.39 -28.28 15.76
N LEU A 166 -3.74 -28.10 17.03
CA LEU A 166 -3.79 -29.17 18.02
C LEU A 166 -4.86 -30.21 17.65
N ASN A 167 -6.03 -29.77 17.18
CA ASN A 167 -7.08 -30.67 16.72
C ASN A 167 -6.67 -31.48 15.49
N LEU A 168 -5.93 -30.88 14.54
CA LEU A 168 -5.40 -31.61 13.39
C LEU A 168 -4.34 -32.63 13.81
N MET A 169 -3.41 -32.24 14.68
CA MET A 169 -2.36 -33.15 15.20
C MET A 169 -2.92 -34.29 16.06
N ARG A 170 -4.15 -34.15 16.57
CA ARG A 170 -4.83 -35.20 17.34
C ARG A 170 -5.35 -36.33 16.45
N VAL A 171 -5.64 -36.05 15.19
CA VAL A 171 -6.21 -37.01 14.23
C VAL A 171 -5.09 -37.55 13.36
N GLU A 172 -4.85 -38.87 13.39
CA GLU A 172 -3.69 -39.50 12.71
C GLU A 172 -3.67 -39.24 11.19
N ASP A 173 -4.83 -39.20 10.55
CA ASP A 173 -4.95 -39.00 9.09
C ASP A 173 -5.03 -37.51 8.67
N ALA A 174 -4.98 -36.57 9.62
CA ALA A 174 -5.12 -35.15 9.33
C ALA A 174 -3.76 -34.44 9.30
N ASP A 175 -3.31 -34.06 8.12
CA ASP A 175 -2.12 -33.22 7.97
C ASP A 175 -2.49 -31.72 7.89
N PRO A 176 -1.98 -30.87 8.82
CA PRO A 176 -2.15 -29.43 8.73
C PRO A 176 -1.72 -28.82 7.39
N GLU A 177 -0.67 -29.36 6.75
CA GLU A 177 -0.20 -28.85 5.46
C GLU A 177 -1.19 -29.17 4.33
N TYR A 178 -1.78 -30.36 4.35
CA TYR A 178 -2.84 -30.74 3.42
C TYR A 178 -4.06 -29.83 3.53
N MET A 179 -4.50 -29.54 4.76
CA MET A 179 -5.65 -28.65 4.98
C MET A 179 -5.37 -27.21 4.50
N ILE A 180 -4.17 -26.67 4.75
CA ILE A 180 -3.78 -25.36 4.22
C ILE A 180 -3.81 -25.38 2.69
N LYS A 181 -3.32 -26.46 2.08
CA LYS A 181 -3.34 -26.63 0.62
C LYS A 181 -4.77 -26.65 0.04
N GLN A 182 -5.73 -27.20 0.78
CA GLN A 182 -7.15 -27.21 0.40
C GLN A 182 -7.91 -25.95 0.85
N SER A 183 -7.24 -24.98 1.47
CA SER A 183 -7.90 -23.75 1.94
C SER A 183 -8.32 -22.85 0.78
N PHE A 184 -9.42 -22.11 0.97
CA PHE A 184 -9.86 -21.12 -0.02
C PHE A 184 -8.81 -20.03 -0.23
N HIS A 185 -7.99 -19.72 0.79
CA HIS A 185 -6.88 -18.79 0.67
C HIS A 185 -5.79 -19.29 -0.28
N GLN A 186 -5.42 -20.57 -0.19
CA GLN A 186 -4.49 -21.18 -1.16
C GLN A 186 -5.08 -21.18 -2.57
N PHE A 187 -6.36 -21.56 -2.70
CA PHE A 187 -7.06 -21.56 -3.99
C PHE A 187 -7.04 -20.19 -4.67
N GLN A 188 -7.29 -19.11 -3.92
CA GLN A 188 -7.25 -17.74 -4.45
C GLN A 188 -5.85 -17.32 -4.90
N ASN A 189 -4.80 -17.74 -4.18
CA ASN A 189 -3.42 -17.47 -4.56
C ASN A 189 -3.00 -18.24 -5.82
N GLU A 190 -3.46 -19.48 -5.96
CA GLU A 190 -3.22 -20.34 -7.12
C GLU A 190 -4.05 -19.93 -8.34
N GLN A 191 -5.20 -19.27 -8.17
CA GLN A 191 -6.06 -18.81 -9.26
C GLN A 191 -5.34 -17.82 -10.20
N ALA A 192 -4.37 -17.06 -9.70
CA ALA A 192 -3.56 -16.17 -10.53
C ALA A 192 -2.47 -16.89 -11.34
N ALA A 193 -2.11 -18.13 -10.97
CA ALA A 193 -0.99 -18.86 -11.57
C ALA A 193 -1.17 -19.17 -13.07
N PRO A 194 -2.34 -19.61 -13.57
CA PRO A 194 -2.52 -19.90 -15.00
C PRO A 194 -2.26 -18.68 -15.90
N ALA A 195 -2.71 -17.49 -15.49
CA ALA A 195 -2.49 -16.26 -16.25
C ALA A 195 -1.00 -15.87 -16.28
N LEU A 196 -0.28 -16.11 -15.18
CA LEU A 196 1.18 -15.90 -15.12
C LEU A 196 1.94 -16.92 -15.99
N GLU A 197 1.49 -18.17 -16.02
CA GLU A 197 2.05 -19.22 -16.88
C GLU A 197 1.87 -18.90 -18.36
N GLU A 198 0.67 -18.47 -18.77
CA GLU A 198 0.41 -18.02 -20.14
C GLU A 198 1.26 -16.79 -20.52
N ALA A 199 1.47 -15.85 -19.60
CA ALA A 199 2.38 -14.72 -19.81
C ALA A 199 3.85 -15.18 -19.95
N LEU A 200 4.27 -16.20 -19.19
CA LEU A 200 5.61 -16.77 -19.29
C LEU A 200 5.82 -17.48 -20.63
N GLU A 201 4.81 -18.23 -21.11
CA GLU A 201 4.85 -18.89 -22.42
C GLU A 201 5.01 -17.86 -23.54
N ARG A 202 4.22 -16.78 -23.52
CA ARG A 202 4.34 -15.67 -24.49
C ARG A 202 5.71 -14.99 -24.44
N ALA A 203 6.24 -14.71 -23.25
CA ALA A 203 7.56 -14.12 -23.11
C ALA A 203 8.70 -15.03 -23.62
N LYS A 204 8.53 -16.36 -23.49
CA LYS A 204 9.44 -17.35 -24.09
C LYS A 204 9.37 -17.32 -25.61
N GLU A 205 8.16 -17.31 -26.18
CA GLU A 205 7.98 -17.22 -27.65
C GLU A 205 8.60 -15.94 -28.22
N GLU A 206 8.39 -14.79 -27.57
CA GLU A 206 9.00 -13.51 -27.96
C GLU A 206 10.53 -13.58 -27.91
N LYS A 207 11.10 -14.22 -26.89
CA LYS A 207 12.54 -14.43 -26.78
C LYS A 207 13.08 -15.32 -27.90
N ASP A 208 12.40 -16.43 -28.18
CA ASP A 208 12.86 -17.43 -29.16
C ASP A 208 12.80 -16.89 -30.60
N GLN A 209 11.95 -15.89 -30.87
CA GLN A 209 11.92 -15.16 -32.14
C GLN A 209 13.15 -14.25 -32.35
N ILE A 210 13.89 -13.89 -31.29
CA ILE A 210 15.04 -12.99 -31.38
C ILE A 210 16.29 -13.78 -31.80
N VAL A 211 16.60 -13.74 -33.09
CA VAL A 211 17.80 -14.37 -33.66
C VAL A 211 18.91 -13.33 -33.86
N ILE A 212 20.02 -13.50 -33.15
CA ILE A 212 21.18 -12.58 -33.19
C ILE A 212 22.36 -13.29 -33.83
N LYS A 213 22.92 -12.70 -34.89
CA LYS A 213 24.16 -13.21 -35.51
C LYS A 213 25.35 -12.99 -34.58
N ASN A 214 26.26 -13.97 -34.48
CA ASN A 214 27.44 -13.95 -33.61
C ASN A 214 27.11 -13.42 -32.20
N GLU A 215 26.17 -14.07 -31.53
CA GLU A 215 25.63 -13.62 -30.24
C GLU A 215 26.71 -13.46 -29.16
N GLU A 216 27.71 -14.33 -29.12
CA GLU A 216 28.77 -14.31 -28.10
C GLU A 216 29.54 -12.98 -28.07
N GLU A 217 29.82 -12.39 -29.24
CA GLU A 217 30.52 -11.10 -29.34
C GLU A 217 29.65 -9.95 -28.82
N VAL A 218 28.34 -9.99 -29.13
CA VAL A 218 27.36 -8.99 -28.66
C VAL A 218 27.17 -9.12 -27.15
N ALA A 219 27.11 -10.35 -26.63
CA ALA A 219 27.01 -10.64 -25.21
C ALA A 219 28.21 -10.07 -24.44
N GLN A 220 29.44 -10.35 -24.90
CA GLN A 220 30.65 -9.77 -24.30
C GLN A 220 30.60 -8.24 -24.28
N TYR A 221 30.20 -7.62 -25.40
CA TYR A 221 30.07 -6.18 -25.49
C TYR A 221 28.98 -5.63 -24.55
N TYR A 222 27.84 -6.32 -24.43
CA TYR A 222 26.75 -5.96 -23.53
C TYR A 222 27.18 -5.98 -22.06
N TYR A 223 27.82 -7.05 -21.60
CA TYR A 223 28.30 -7.15 -20.22
C TYR A 223 29.39 -6.12 -19.91
N LEU A 224 30.30 -5.85 -20.85
CA LEU A 224 31.29 -4.77 -20.70
C LEU A 224 30.61 -3.39 -20.62
N SER A 225 29.60 -3.12 -21.46
CA SER A 225 28.84 -1.88 -21.45
C SER A 225 28.07 -1.67 -20.13
N ARG A 226 27.36 -2.70 -19.65
CA ARG A 226 26.67 -2.66 -18.35
C ARG A 226 27.65 -2.53 -17.18
N SER A 227 28.81 -3.18 -17.26
CA SER A 227 29.86 -3.01 -16.24
C SER A 227 30.38 -1.57 -16.20
N LEU A 228 30.50 -0.89 -17.34
CA LEU A 228 30.88 0.53 -17.39
C LEU A 228 29.82 1.43 -16.78
N VAL A 229 28.53 1.18 -17.05
CA VAL A 229 27.43 1.91 -16.41
C VAL A 229 27.49 1.76 -14.89
N ARG A 230 27.65 0.53 -14.39
CA ARG A 230 27.80 0.28 -12.94
C ARG A 230 29.03 0.96 -12.34
N LEU A 231 30.19 0.90 -13.01
CA LEU A 231 31.41 1.59 -12.56
C LEU A 231 31.23 3.11 -12.56
N LYS A 232 30.47 3.67 -13.52
CA LYS A 232 30.10 5.09 -13.53
C LYS A 232 29.20 5.44 -12.35
N GLU A 233 28.19 4.63 -12.03
CA GLU A 233 27.34 4.84 -10.86
C GLU A 233 28.12 4.75 -9.55
N GLU A 234 29.03 3.78 -9.41
CA GLU A 234 29.95 3.69 -8.26
C GLU A 234 30.87 4.92 -8.16
N PHE A 235 31.41 5.39 -9.29
CA PHE A 235 32.20 6.61 -9.37
C PHE A 235 31.41 7.84 -8.90
N LEU A 236 30.16 7.99 -9.38
CA LEU A 236 29.27 9.07 -8.97
C LEU A 236 28.90 8.95 -7.49
N ALA A 237 28.60 7.76 -6.98
CA ALA A 237 28.25 7.55 -5.58
C ALA A 237 29.38 7.92 -4.61
N ILE A 238 30.65 7.68 -5.00
CA ILE A 238 31.80 8.08 -4.18
C ILE A 238 32.06 9.57 -4.32
N ARG A 239 32.14 10.09 -5.55
CA ARG A 239 32.44 11.51 -5.79
C ARG A 239 31.36 12.39 -5.19
N ASN A 240 30.08 12.06 -5.39
CA ASN A 240 28.90 12.82 -4.95
C ASN A 240 28.60 12.68 -3.45
N LYS A 241 29.50 12.13 -2.63
CA LYS A 241 29.35 12.24 -1.17
C LYS A 241 29.38 13.72 -0.74
N PRO A 242 28.54 14.13 0.23
CA PRO A 242 28.48 15.51 0.69
C PRO A 242 29.84 16.10 1.10
N ASP A 243 30.71 15.28 1.71
CA ASP A 243 32.04 15.68 2.18
C ASP A 243 32.93 16.25 1.08
N PHE A 244 32.80 15.73 -0.14
CA PHE A 244 33.65 16.09 -1.29
C PHE A 244 33.01 17.15 -2.17
N VAL A 245 31.72 17.04 -2.50
CA VAL A 245 31.10 17.91 -3.54
C VAL A 245 30.58 19.23 -3.00
N VAL A 246 30.08 19.29 -1.76
CA VAL A 246 29.35 20.46 -1.25
C VAL A 246 30.18 21.75 -1.34
N ARG A 247 31.49 21.67 -1.10
CA ARG A 247 32.44 22.80 -1.22
C ARG A 247 32.48 23.40 -2.63
N PHE A 248 32.17 22.59 -3.64
CA PHE A 248 32.17 22.99 -5.03
C PHE A 248 30.79 23.43 -5.52
N LEU A 249 29.68 23.20 -4.80
CA LEU A 249 28.32 23.60 -5.21
C LEU A 249 28.01 25.10 -5.02
N ASN A 250 28.97 25.95 -5.33
CA ASN A 250 28.79 27.40 -5.26
C ASN A 250 27.84 27.87 -6.38
N GLY A 251 26.97 28.83 -6.05
CA GLY A 251 26.06 29.46 -7.00
C GLY A 251 26.79 29.96 -8.26
N GLY A 252 26.27 29.61 -9.42
CA GLY A 252 26.83 29.94 -10.73
C GLY A 252 27.61 28.81 -11.39
N ARG A 253 27.92 27.70 -10.69
CA ARG A 253 28.67 26.60 -11.29
C ARG A 253 27.85 25.86 -12.35
N LEU A 254 28.48 25.49 -13.46
CA LEU A 254 27.82 24.67 -14.48
C LEU A 254 27.88 23.20 -14.07
N VAL A 255 26.75 22.53 -14.22
CA VAL A 255 26.60 21.12 -13.90
C VAL A 255 25.88 20.39 -15.01
N LYS A 256 26.28 19.15 -15.29
CA LYS A 256 25.52 18.25 -16.17
C LYS A 256 24.87 17.17 -15.32
N LEU A 257 23.62 16.82 -15.63
CA LEU A 257 22.90 15.79 -14.88
C LEU A 257 23.11 14.41 -15.51
N TYR A 258 23.34 13.42 -14.65
CA TYR A 258 23.28 12.01 -14.98
C TYR A 258 21.84 11.55 -14.85
N CYS A 259 21.26 11.13 -15.96
CA CYS A 259 20.04 10.33 -15.96
C CYS A 259 20.42 8.94 -16.42
N PRO A 260 20.25 7.90 -15.58
CA PRO A 260 20.42 6.53 -16.04
C PRO A 260 19.42 6.26 -17.16
N ASP A 261 19.87 5.58 -18.22
CA ASP A 261 19.00 5.08 -19.27
C ASP A 261 18.01 4.09 -18.63
N SER A 262 16.72 4.24 -18.90
CA SER A 262 15.73 3.27 -18.43
C SER A 262 15.96 1.93 -19.11
N ASP A 263 15.79 0.84 -18.36
CA ASP A 263 15.85 -0.55 -18.85
C ASP A 263 14.79 -0.90 -19.92
N ASP A 264 14.00 0.07 -20.37
CA ASP A 264 12.90 -0.08 -21.33
C ASP A 264 13.32 0.29 -22.77
N GLY A 265 14.62 0.32 -23.06
CA GLY A 265 15.20 0.65 -24.37
C GLY A 265 14.96 2.09 -24.86
N THR A 266 14.22 2.91 -24.12
CA THR A 266 13.94 4.31 -24.43
C THR A 266 15.07 5.19 -23.89
N THR A 267 15.90 5.71 -24.79
CA THR A 267 16.90 6.73 -24.45
C THR A 267 16.17 7.95 -23.86
N LYS A 268 16.28 8.16 -22.55
CA LYS A 268 15.71 9.37 -21.93
C LYS A 268 16.39 10.59 -22.56
N PRO A 269 15.65 11.68 -22.78
CA PRO A 269 16.24 12.88 -23.34
C PRO A 269 17.33 13.40 -22.38
N LYS A 270 18.53 13.62 -22.92
CA LYS A 270 19.70 14.01 -22.14
C LYS A 270 19.59 15.47 -21.72
N TRP A 271 19.88 15.75 -20.46
CA TRP A 271 19.98 17.12 -19.98
C TRP A 271 21.19 17.82 -20.60
N ASP A 272 20.96 19.02 -21.11
CA ASP A 272 22.03 19.98 -21.42
C ASP A 272 22.61 20.56 -20.12
N TRP A 273 23.62 21.42 -20.22
CA TRP A 273 24.26 22.05 -19.05
C TRP A 273 23.26 22.89 -18.23
N GLY A 274 23.24 22.64 -16.92
CA GLY A 274 22.52 23.41 -15.92
C GLY A 274 23.43 24.33 -15.11
N VAL A 275 22.82 25.20 -14.30
CA VAL A 275 23.55 26.11 -13.40
C VAL A 275 23.09 25.92 -11.97
N VAL A 276 24.03 25.68 -11.05
CA VAL A 276 23.74 25.59 -9.60
C VAL A 276 23.29 26.96 -9.09
N VAL A 277 22.11 27.02 -8.49
CA VAL A 277 21.58 28.23 -7.85
C VAL A 277 21.94 28.24 -6.37
N ASN A 278 21.52 27.20 -5.65
CA ASN A 278 21.77 26.99 -4.24
C ASN A 278 21.61 25.49 -3.90
N PHE A 279 21.91 25.07 -2.68
CA PHE A 279 21.62 23.73 -2.17
C PHE A 279 21.06 23.81 -0.75
N THR A 280 20.31 22.79 -0.35
CA THR A 280 19.76 22.64 1.01
C THR A 280 20.15 21.28 1.56
N THR A 281 20.70 21.25 2.77
CA THR A 281 21.05 20.03 3.51
C THR A 281 20.04 19.82 4.63
N LYS A 282 19.30 18.70 4.63
CA LYS A 282 18.47 18.32 5.79
C LYS A 282 19.35 17.68 6.86
N ASN A 283 19.22 18.14 8.11
CA ASN A 283 19.97 17.56 9.23
C ASN A 283 19.36 16.21 9.66
N ALA A 284 20.22 15.27 10.05
CA ALA A 284 19.87 13.89 10.40
C ALA A 284 18.95 13.73 11.65
N SER A 285 18.61 14.82 12.35
CA SER A 285 17.70 14.76 13.52
C SER A 285 16.23 14.53 13.15
N ASP A 286 15.84 14.81 11.91
CA ASP A 286 14.43 14.76 11.45
C ASP A 286 14.14 13.57 10.51
N SER A 287 15.13 12.71 10.19
CA SER A 287 14.98 11.60 9.24
C SER A 287 15.38 10.25 9.84
N THR A 288 14.58 9.21 9.57
CA THR A 288 14.87 7.80 9.88
C THR A 288 16.00 7.19 9.04
N SER A 289 16.62 7.94 8.14
CA SER A 289 17.75 7.52 7.29
C SER A 289 19.10 8.05 7.82
N ALA A 290 20.14 7.24 7.66
CA ALA A 290 21.48 7.45 8.22
C ALA A 290 22.36 8.48 7.46
N THR A 291 21.87 9.10 6.38
CA THR A 291 22.62 10.08 5.56
C THR A 291 21.84 11.39 5.37
N PRO A 292 22.48 12.57 5.44
CA PRO A 292 21.82 13.86 5.24
C PRO A 292 21.38 14.03 3.78
N ASP A 293 20.09 14.19 3.56
CA ASP A 293 19.50 14.34 2.23
C ASP A 293 19.80 15.77 1.71
N THR A 294 20.78 15.86 0.80
CA THR A 294 21.24 17.14 0.21
C THR A 294 20.59 17.32 -1.16
N ILE A 295 19.76 18.35 -1.29
CA ILE A 295 19.07 18.71 -2.52
C ILE A 295 19.74 19.94 -3.13
N VAL A 296 20.11 19.86 -4.41
CA VAL A 296 20.72 20.95 -5.16
C VAL A 296 19.68 21.58 -6.07
N HIS A 297 19.46 22.89 -5.93
CA HIS A 297 18.60 23.64 -6.83
C HIS A 297 19.39 24.04 -8.07
N VAL A 298 19.06 23.41 -9.20
CA VAL A 298 19.73 23.62 -10.48
C VAL A 298 18.77 24.30 -11.46
N LEU A 299 19.24 25.35 -12.13
CA LEU A 299 18.53 25.99 -13.22
C LEU A 299 18.76 25.19 -14.51
N LEU A 300 17.69 24.59 -15.03
CA LEU A 300 17.70 23.69 -16.19
C LEU A 300 16.78 24.20 -17.30
N ASN A 301 17.06 23.84 -18.55
CA ASN A 301 16.20 24.17 -19.69
C ASN A 301 15.16 23.07 -19.92
N CYS A 302 13.89 23.40 -19.83
CA CYS A 302 12.78 22.44 -19.83
C CYS A 302 11.75 22.79 -20.92
N VAL A 303 10.99 21.80 -21.38
CA VAL A 303 9.82 22.02 -22.25
C VAL A 303 8.71 22.68 -21.42
N THR A 304 8.03 23.68 -22.00
CA THR A 304 6.86 24.30 -21.36
C THR A 304 5.67 23.36 -21.48
N ASP A 305 5.21 22.82 -20.35
CA ASP A 305 3.93 22.10 -20.30
C ASP A 305 2.78 23.10 -20.42
N ASN A 306 1.98 23.00 -21.49
CA ASN A 306 0.69 23.66 -21.60
C ASN A 306 -0.30 23.03 -20.61
N GLY A 307 -0.22 23.46 -19.36
CA GLY A 307 -1.16 23.13 -18.29
C GLY A 307 -0.86 21.80 -17.60
N ASN A 308 -0.25 21.87 -16.41
CA ASN A 308 -0.83 21.39 -15.13
C ASN A 308 0.24 21.18 -14.04
N THR A 309 1.20 22.11 -13.87
CA THR A 309 1.99 22.17 -12.63
C THR A 309 1.90 23.56 -12.01
N LYS A 310 0.86 23.77 -11.20
CA LYS A 310 0.93 24.76 -10.11
C LYS A 310 1.94 24.23 -9.09
N SER A 311 3.23 24.46 -9.32
CA SER A 311 4.26 24.32 -8.29
C SER A 311 5.17 25.53 -8.32
N ASN A 312 4.60 26.66 -7.90
CA ASN A 312 5.38 27.74 -7.30
C ASN A 312 5.63 27.47 -5.80
N ASP A 313 5.28 26.29 -5.30
CA ASP A 313 5.59 25.87 -3.94
C ASP A 313 6.65 24.77 -3.93
N ALA A 314 7.63 24.99 -3.07
CA ALA A 314 8.62 24.01 -2.66
C ALA A 314 7.91 22.86 -1.93
N THR A 315 7.39 21.88 -2.67
CA THR A 315 6.96 20.61 -2.10
C THR A 315 8.15 19.67 -2.00
N ASN A 316 8.41 19.23 -0.78
CA ASN A 316 9.34 18.17 -0.42
C ASN A 316 8.92 16.85 -1.11
N GLY A 317 9.48 16.57 -2.28
CA GLY A 317 9.37 15.30 -2.99
C GLY A 317 10.66 15.01 -3.74
N SER A 318 11.56 14.24 -3.13
CA SER A 318 12.90 13.93 -3.64
C SER A 318 12.90 12.61 -4.40
N THR A 319 12.31 12.58 -5.60
CA THR A 319 12.55 11.46 -6.53
C THR A 319 12.83 11.95 -7.94
N ALA A 320 13.74 11.26 -8.64
CA ALA A 320 14.11 11.53 -10.03
C ALA A 320 12.92 11.47 -11.02
N SER A 321 11.74 10.99 -10.57
CA SER A 321 10.53 10.85 -11.38
C SER A 321 9.70 12.14 -11.51
N GLU A 322 10.03 13.21 -10.78
CA GLU A 322 9.27 14.48 -10.79
C GLU A 322 9.98 15.62 -11.53
N LEU A 323 11.15 15.37 -12.13
CA LEU A 323 11.85 16.37 -12.94
C LEU A 323 11.09 16.62 -14.26
N PRO A 324 10.97 17.89 -14.70
CA PRO A 324 10.29 18.22 -15.95
C PRO A 324 11.03 17.67 -17.17
N THR A 325 10.34 17.57 -18.31
CA THR A 325 10.95 17.09 -19.56
C THR A 325 12.05 18.06 -20.03
N PRO A 326 13.29 17.57 -20.27
CA PRO A 326 14.38 18.42 -20.74
C PRO A 326 14.12 18.94 -22.17
N ALA A 327 14.55 20.17 -22.43
CA ALA A 327 14.52 20.74 -23.76
C ALA A 327 15.57 20.08 -24.70
N PRO A 328 15.34 20.03 -26.02
CA PRO A 328 16.32 19.54 -26.99
C PRO A 328 17.66 20.30 -26.93
N GLU A 329 18.75 19.61 -27.28
CA GLU A 329 20.10 20.18 -27.29
C GLU A 329 20.18 21.45 -28.17
N GLY A 330 20.90 22.48 -27.68
CA GLY A 330 21.12 23.72 -28.42
C GLY A 330 19.99 24.76 -28.31
N MET A 331 18.87 24.43 -27.66
CA MET A 331 17.74 25.36 -27.40
C MET A 331 17.98 26.27 -26.18
N MET A 332 19.16 26.20 -25.57
CA MET A 332 19.49 26.94 -24.36
C MET A 332 19.43 28.46 -24.56
N GLY A 333 18.67 29.15 -23.70
CA GLY A 333 18.58 30.62 -23.70
C GLY A 333 17.90 31.24 -24.95
N LEU A 334 17.28 30.44 -25.81
CA LEU A 334 16.50 30.91 -26.96
C LEU A 334 15.04 31.08 -26.55
N SER A 335 14.51 32.30 -26.67
CA SER A 335 13.09 32.61 -26.45
C SER A 335 12.29 32.65 -27.76
N THR A 336 12.65 31.82 -28.75
CA THR A 336 11.88 31.75 -29.99
C THR A 336 10.66 30.85 -29.73
N SER A 337 9.52 31.50 -29.45
CA SER A 337 8.16 30.96 -29.29
C SER A 337 7.97 29.88 -28.22
N THR A 338 7.34 30.25 -27.09
CA THR A 338 6.39 29.49 -26.23
C THR A 338 6.59 27.99 -25.93
N SER A 339 7.72 27.37 -26.23
CA SER A 339 7.92 25.91 -26.13
C SER A 339 8.97 25.48 -25.11
N TYR A 340 9.87 26.38 -24.67
CA TYR A 340 10.96 26.05 -23.73
C TYR A 340 11.19 27.17 -22.71
N GLU A 341 11.46 26.80 -21.46
CA GLU A 341 11.80 27.75 -20.39
C GLU A 341 12.91 27.25 -19.45
N MET A 342 13.65 28.20 -18.87
CA MET A 342 14.61 27.90 -17.81
C MET A 342 13.87 27.78 -16.48
N LYS A 343 13.87 26.61 -15.84
CA LYS A 343 13.17 26.33 -14.57
C LYS A 343 14.15 25.89 -13.48
N ILE A 344 13.91 26.32 -12.25
CA ILE A 344 14.69 25.87 -11.08
C ILE A 344 14.10 24.54 -10.64
N CYS A 345 14.92 23.50 -10.67
CA CYS A 345 14.50 22.14 -10.32
C CYS A 345 15.30 21.65 -9.09
N PRO A 346 14.65 21.03 -8.09
CA PRO A 346 15.34 20.33 -7.03
C PRO A 346 15.94 19.03 -7.57
N VAL A 347 17.26 18.88 -7.50
CA VAL A 347 17.99 17.73 -8.03
C VAL A 347 18.74 17.04 -6.89
N PRO A 348 18.57 15.71 -6.70
CA PRO A 348 19.36 14.93 -5.75
C PRO A 348 20.86 14.97 -6.10
N LEU A 349 21.71 14.94 -5.07
CA LEU A 349 23.17 15.02 -5.24
C LEU A 349 23.74 13.89 -6.13
N GLU A 350 23.13 12.71 -6.08
CA GLU A 350 23.50 11.52 -6.87
C GLU A 350 23.40 11.75 -8.38
N MET A 351 22.50 12.63 -8.82
CA MET A 351 22.26 12.92 -10.25
C MET A 351 23.27 13.90 -10.86
N LEU A 352 24.24 14.44 -10.10
CA LEU A 352 25.26 15.30 -10.70
C LEU A 352 26.28 14.44 -11.46
N ASP A 353 26.48 14.67 -12.76
CA ASP A 353 27.47 13.96 -13.60
C ASP A 353 28.76 14.74 -13.76
N LEU A 354 28.70 15.95 -14.31
CA LEU A 354 29.88 16.77 -14.60
C LEU A 354 29.79 18.09 -13.84
N LEU A 355 30.91 18.52 -13.26
CA LEU A 355 31.04 19.79 -12.58
C LEU A 355 32.09 20.62 -13.34
N SER A 356 31.72 21.81 -13.80
CA SER A 356 32.69 22.71 -14.44
C SER A 356 33.57 23.38 -13.41
N SER A 357 34.80 23.75 -13.78
CA SER A 357 35.63 24.67 -13.00
C SER A 357 35.12 26.12 -13.07
N LEU A 358 34.43 26.47 -14.16
CA LEU A 358 33.85 27.80 -14.43
C LEU A 358 32.57 28.08 -13.62
N ARG A 359 32.31 29.37 -13.39
CA ARG A 359 31.07 29.88 -12.81
C ARG A 359 30.53 31.03 -13.65
N VAL A 360 29.22 31.05 -13.88
CA VAL A 360 28.50 32.17 -14.47
C VAL A 360 27.92 33.07 -13.38
N TYR A 361 27.80 34.36 -13.68
CA TYR A 361 27.15 35.30 -12.78
C TYR A 361 25.64 35.01 -12.73
N ILE A 362 25.09 34.89 -11.52
CA ILE A 362 23.66 34.72 -11.28
C ILE A 362 23.10 36.00 -10.67
N PRO A 363 22.02 36.59 -11.24
CA PRO A 363 21.29 37.69 -10.61
C PRO A 363 20.74 37.32 -9.22
N LYS A 364 20.60 38.30 -8.33
CA LYS A 364 20.07 38.07 -6.97
C LYS A 364 18.61 37.61 -6.95
N ASP A 365 17.83 37.93 -7.98
CA ASP A 365 16.43 37.52 -8.12
C ASP A 365 16.23 36.71 -9.40
N LEU A 366 15.81 35.45 -9.24
CA LEU A 366 15.53 34.52 -10.33
C LEU A 366 14.03 34.20 -10.48
N ARG A 367 13.14 34.95 -9.81
CA ARG A 367 11.69 34.71 -9.91
C ARG A 367 11.15 35.03 -11.31
N THR A 368 11.68 36.09 -11.93
CA THR A 368 11.28 36.52 -13.27
C THR A 368 11.84 35.60 -14.36
N LEU A 369 11.03 35.30 -15.38
CA LEU A 369 11.44 34.46 -16.51
C LEU A 369 12.62 35.07 -17.28
N GLU A 370 12.63 36.40 -17.45
CA GLU A 370 13.71 37.14 -18.12
C GLU A 370 15.06 36.96 -17.43
N SER A 371 15.10 36.99 -16.09
CA SER A 371 16.33 36.79 -15.31
C SER A 371 16.87 35.36 -15.47
N ARG A 372 15.98 34.36 -15.47
CA ARG A 372 16.34 32.95 -15.71
C ARG A 372 16.87 32.73 -17.14
N GLN A 373 16.24 33.37 -18.13
CA GLN A 373 16.69 33.31 -19.52
C GLN A 373 18.03 34.03 -19.76
N ALA A 374 18.30 35.13 -19.06
CA ALA A 374 19.58 35.83 -19.13
C ALA A 374 20.74 34.91 -18.71
N VAL A 375 20.56 34.14 -17.63
CA VAL A 375 21.53 33.11 -17.21
C VAL A 375 21.70 32.06 -18.31
N GLY A 376 20.60 31.55 -18.90
CA GLY A 376 20.67 30.61 -20.02
C GLY A 376 21.46 31.14 -21.24
N LYS A 377 21.31 32.43 -21.57
CA LYS A 377 22.11 33.08 -22.63
C LYS A 377 23.60 33.15 -22.26
N SER A 378 23.93 33.41 -21.00
CA SER A 378 25.31 33.37 -20.51
C SER A 378 25.92 31.97 -20.64
N VAL A 379 25.17 30.91 -20.31
CA VAL A 379 25.64 29.53 -20.50
C VAL A 379 25.88 29.22 -21.98
N LYS A 380 24.94 29.61 -22.85
CA LYS A 380 25.12 29.45 -24.31
C LYS A 380 26.39 30.13 -24.82
N GLU A 381 26.69 31.33 -24.34
CA GLU A 381 27.92 32.04 -24.70
C GLU A 381 29.18 31.32 -24.17
N VAL A 382 29.14 30.73 -22.98
CA VAL A 382 30.23 29.88 -22.48
C VAL A 382 30.44 28.67 -23.39
N LEU A 383 29.37 27.96 -23.75
CA LEU A 383 29.44 26.80 -24.66
C LEU A 383 29.96 27.19 -26.05
N ARG A 384 29.63 28.38 -26.55
CA ARG A 384 30.16 28.92 -27.81
C ARG A 384 31.67 29.20 -27.74
N ARG A 385 32.17 29.66 -26.60
CA ARG A 385 33.61 29.95 -26.38
C ARG A 385 34.45 28.70 -26.18
N PHE A 386 33.83 27.60 -25.73
CA PHE A 386 34.49 26.33 -25.48
C PHE A 386 33.91 25.21 -26.36
N PRO A 387 34.17 25.22 -27.69
CA PRO A 387 33.59 24.25 -28.63
C PRO A 387 34.08 22.81 -28.41
N GLN A 388 35.23 22.62 -27.75
CA GLN A 388 35.78 21.30 -27.40
C GLN A 388 35.27 20.76 -26.06
N GLY A 389 34.44 21.52 -25.33
CA GLY A 389 33.95 21.16 -24.01
C GLY A 389 34.40 22.14 -22.92
N VAL A 390 33.55 22.32 -21.91
CA VAL A 390 33.82 23.19 -20.77
C VAL A 390 34.87 22.54 -19.85
N PRO A 391 35.87 23.28 -19.33
CA PRO A 391 36.82 22.74 -18.37
C PRO A 391 36.13 22.15 -17.14
N LEU A 392 36.45 20.89 -16.84
CA LEU A 392 35.86 20.11 -15.75
C LEU A 392 36.72 20.21 -14.49
N LEU A 393 36.10 19.99 -13.32
CA LEU A 393 36.84 19.75 -12.08
C LEU A 393 37.34 18.30 -12.05
N ASP A 394 38.64 18.12 -11.84
CA ASP A 394 39.24 16.81 -11.64
C ASP A 394 38.98 16.31 -10.21
N PRO A 395 38.36 15.13 -10.03
CA PRO A 395 38.11 14.55 -8.71
C PRO A 395 39.37 14.30 -7.86
N ARG A 396 40.54 14.05 -8.47
CA ARG A 396 41.81 13.82 -7.78
C ARG A 396 42.60 15.10 -7.57
N GLU A 397 42.77 15.90 -8.62
CA GLU A 397 43.62 17.11 -8.55
C GLU A 397 42.90 18.30 -7.93
N ASP A 398 41.65 18.59 -8.34
CA ASP A 398 40.91 19.78 -7.87
C ASP A 398 40.08 19.50 -6.61
N MET A 399 39.52 18.29 -6.47
CA MET A 399 38.64 17.93 -5.36
C MET A 399 39.35 17.19 -4.21
N ASP A 400 40.62 16.83 -4.37
CA ASP A 400 41.48 16.17 -3.37
C ASP A 400 40.86 14.88 -2.77
N ILE A 401 40.24 14.05 -3.61
CA ILE A 401 39.65 12.77 -3.18
C ILE A 401 40.74 11.69 -3.15
N GLN A 402 41.30 11.44 -1.96
CA GLN A 402 42.37 10.45 -1.72
C GLN A 402 41.85 9.07 -1.26
N ASP A 403 40.67 8.66 -1.73
CA ASP A 403 40.08 7.36 -1.38
C ASP A 403 40.68 6.23 -2.25
N GLU A 404 41.23 5.18 -1.61
CA GLU A 404 41.80 4.01 -2.28
C GLU A 404 40.75 3.23 -3.09
N GLN A 405 39.49 3.19 -2.63
CA GLN A 405 38.38 2.61 -3.39
C GLN A 405 38.10 3.41 -4.66
N PHE A 406 38.11 4.74 -4.56
CA PHE A 406 37.91 5.63 -5.70
C PHE A 406 39.01 5.47 -6.75
N ALA A 407 40.27 5.32 -6.29
CA ALA A 407 41.40 5.09 -7.19
C ALA A 407 41.23 3.80 -8.01
N ARG A 408 40.82 2.71 -7.35
CA ARG A 408 40.50 1.42 -8.00
C ARG A 408 39.35 1.53 -9.00
N VAL A 409 38.29 2.28 -8.68
CA VAL A 409 37.14 2.46 -9.59
C VAL A 409 37.56 3.18 -10.87
N ILE A 410 38.41 4.21 -10.76
CA ILE A 410 38.95 4.93 -11.92
C ILE A 410 39.79 4.00 -12.80
N GLU A 411 40.73 3.25 -12.22
CA GLU A 411 41.58 2.32 -12.97
C GLU A 411 40.74 1.25 -13.70
N LYS A 412 39.76 0.67 -13.01
CA LYS A 412 38.81 -0.29 -13.61
C LYS A 412 37.97 0.34 -14.71
N THR A 413 37.57 1.60 -14.57
CA THR A 413 36.80 2.32 -15.60
C THR A 413 37.64 2.50 -16.86
N ILE A 414 38.89 2.93 -16.72
CA ILE A 414 39.82 3.09 -17.85
C ILE A 414 40.08 1.75 -18.54
N GLU A 415 40.31 0.68 -17.76
CA GLU A 415 40.52 -0.66 -18.30
C GLU A 415 39.26 -1.17 -19.03
N ALA A 416 38.08 -1.02 -18.43
CA ALA A 416 36.82 -1.42 -19.03
C ALA A 416 36.50 -0.62 -20.30
N GLU A 417 36.80 0.69 -20.35
CA GLU A 417 36.66 1.51 -21.55
C GLU A 417 37.61 1.06 -22.67
N LYS A 418 38.86 0.75 -22.32
CA LYS A 418 39.84 0.21 -23.27
C LYS A 418 39.36 -1.12 -23.85
N ASN A 419 38.90 -2.02 -22.98
CA ASN A 419 38.38 -3.33 -23.38
C ASN A 419 37.12 -3.22 -24.25
N LEU A 420 36.24 -2.25 -23.95
CA LEU A 420 35.05 -1.96 -24.76
C LEU A 420 35.43 -1.45 -26.16
N LYS A 421 36.40 -0.53 -26.25
CA LYS A 421 36.87 0.03 -27.53
C LYS A 421 37.65 -0.98 -28.37
N SER A 422 38.38 -1.90 -27.73
CA SER A 422 39.11 -2.98 -28.41
C SER A 422 38.23 -4.15 -28.86
N SER A 423 36.97 -4.21 -28.42
CA SER A 423 36.04 -5.25 -28.83
C SER A 423 35.78 -5.19 -30.34
N ALA A 424 35.82 -6.34 -31.02
CA ALA A 424 35.55 -6.45 -32.45
C ALA A 424 34.17 -5.91 -32.84
N PHE A 425 33.19 -6.02 -31.93
CA PHE A 425 31.83 -5.53 -32.13
C PHE A 425 31.71 -4.00 -32.01
N HIS A 426 32.67 -3.31 -31.41
CA HIS A 426 32.60 -1.85 -31.21
C HIS A 426 32.60 -1.07 -32.53
N ASN A 427 33.29 -1.58 -33.55
CA ASN A 427 33.44 -0.96 -34.87
C ASN A 427 32.54 -1.60 -35.94
N ALA A 428 31.63 -2.50 -35.56
CA ALA A 428 30.72 -3.14 -36.50
C ALA A 428 29.68 -2.14 -37.04
N SER A 429 29.38 -2.21 -38.35
CA SER A 429 28.41 -1.31 -38.99
C SER A 429 26.97 -1.55 -38.54
N ASP A 430 26.66 -2.75 -38.06
CA ASP A 430 25.34 -3.18 -37.58
C ASP A 430 25.23 -3.21 -36.04
N LYS A 431 26.18 -2.57 -35.35
CA LYS A 431 26.29 -2.55 -33.89
C LYS A 431 25.00 -2.14 -33.19
N GLU A 432 24.40 -1.02 -33.58
CA GLU A 432 23.21 -0.48 -32.89
C GLU A 432 22.01 -1.42 -33.00
N ALA A 433 21.77 -1.98 -34.20
CA ALA A 433 20.68 -2.91 -34.43
C ALA A 433 20.87 -4.22 -33.65
N ARG A 434 22.08 -4.82 -33.69
CA ARG A 434 22.38 -6.06 -32.95
C ARG A 434 22.39 -5.85 -31.43
N PHE A 435 22.87 -4.71 -30.97
CA PHE A 435 22.85 -4.35 -29.55
C PHE A 435 21.42 -4.15 -29.05
N ALA A 436 20.56 -3.47 -29.82
CA ALA A 436 19.14 -3.30 -29.49
C ALA A 436 18.40 -4.65 -29.41
N LEU A 437 18.65 -5.57 -30.36
CA LEU A 437 18.09 -6.92 -30.31
C LEU A 437 18.57 -7.70 -29.08
N TYR A 438 19.84 -7.56 -28.70
CA TYR A 438 20.37 -8.20 -27.50
C TYR A 438 19.78 -7.60 -26.21
N ASN A 439 19.60 -6.28 -26.15
CA ASN A 439 18.89 -5.64 -25.03
C ASN A 439 17.48 -6.19 -24.88
N LEU A 440 16.72 -6.28 -25.98
CA LEU A 440 15.37 -6.83 -25.98
C LEU A 440 15.37 -8.30 -25.50
N LYS A 441 16.35 -9.11 -25.92
CA LYS A 441 16.53 -10.48 -25.43
C LYS A 441 16.75 -10.52 -23.92
N MET A 442 17.62 -9.66 -23.39
CA MET A 442 17.93 -9.58 -21.96
C MET A 442 16.72 -9.09 -21.14
N GLU A 443 15.94 -8.14 -21.66
CA GLU A 443 14.69 -7.67 -21.06
C GLU A 443 13.65 -8.79 -21.00
N SER A 444 13.47 -9.54 -22.09
CA SER A 444 12.56 -10.71 -22.10
C SER A 444 13.03 -11.79 -21.12
N GLU A 445 14.34 -12.07 -21.02
CA GLU A 445 14.88 -13.00 -20.01
C GLU A 445 14.69 -12.51 -18.57
N ALA A 446 14.77 -11.20 -18.32
CA ALA A 446 14.49 -10.62 -17.01
C ALA A 446 13.00 -10.73 -16.66
N LYS A 447 12.11 -10.43 -17.62
CA LYS A 447 10.66 -10.61 -17.49
C LYS A 447 10.31 -12.08 -17.21
N MET A 448 10.93 -13.02 -17.93
CA MET A 448 10.75 -14.46 -17.70
C MET A 448 11.17 -14.87 -16.28
N ARG A 449 12.36 -14.45 -15.82
CA ARG A 449 12.84 -14.75 -14.46
C ARG A 449 11.90 -14.22 -13.38
N GLU A 450 11.36 -13.02 -13.59
CA GLU A 450 10.40 -12.42 -12.68
C GLU A 450 9.04 -13.15 -12.69
N LEU A 451 8.56 -13.56 -13.86
CA LEU A 451 7.35 -14.37 -13.98
C LEU A 451 7.53 -15.76 -13.32
N GLU A 452 8.66 -16.42 -13.54
CA GLU A 452 8.99 -17.69 -12.89
C GLU A 452 9.03 -17.55 -11.36
N ARG A 453 9.60 -16.46 -10.84
CA ARG A 453 9.59 -16.14 -9.41
C ARG A 453 8.16 -15.99 -8.89
N LYS A 454 7.32 -15.20 -9.56
CA LYS A 454 5.91 -15.00 -9.19
C LYS A 454 5.11 -16.30 -9.21
N ILE A 455 5.27 -17.13 -10.25
CA ILE A 455 4.62 -18.44 -10.33
C ILE A 455 5.03 -19.34 -9.15
N LYS A 456 6.32 -19.36 -8.81
CA LYS A 456 6.83 -20.13 -7.68
C LYS A 456 6.26 -19.62 -6.35
N GLU A 457 6.12 -18.31 -6.19
CA GLU A 457 5.50 -17.69 -5.02
C GLU A 457 4.01 -18.01 -4.93
N SER A 458 3.26 -17.91 -6.03
CA SER A 458 1.84 -18.28 -6.10
C SER A 458 1.57 -19.75 -5.80
N LYS A 459 2.46 -20.65 -6.22
CA LYS A 459 2.38 -22.10 -5.94
C LYS A 459 2.94 -22.50 -4.58
N SER A 460 3.61 -21.58 -3.89
CA SER A 460 4.13 -21.86 -2.55
C SER A 460 2.97 -22.00 -1.57
N LEU A 461 3.11 -22.91 -0.60
CA LEU A 461 2.09 -23.10 0.44
C LEU A 461 1.98 -21.82 1.27
N VAL A 462 0.82 -21.18 1.23
CA VAL A 462 0.58 -19.98 2.02
C VAL A 462 0.61 -20.34 3.52
N LEU A 463 1.03 -19.40 4.37
CA LEU A 463 1.17 -19.61 5.83
C LEU A 463 2.16 -20.71 6.26
N ARG A 464 2.99 -21.28 5.37
CA ARG A 464 3.98 -22.31 5.74
C ARG A 464 4.91 -21.87 6.87
N ASP A 465 5.41 -20.64 6.80
CA ASP A 465 6.31 -20.11 7.82
C ASP A 465 5.56 -19.82 9.13
N ASP A 466 4.27 -19.46 9.07
CA ASP A 466 3.43 -19.29 10.26
C ASP A 466 3.15 -20.63 10.94
N LEU A 467 2.82 -21.68 10.18
CA LEU A 467 2.69 -23.05 10.67
C LEU A 467 3.98 -23.50 11.39
N ARG A 468 5.15 -23.27 10.78
CA ARG A 468 6.43 -23.62 11.37
C ARG A 468 6.68 -22.89 12.70
N ARG A 469 6.37 -21.59 12.76
CA ARG A 469 6.50 -20.77 13.97
C ARG A 469 5.55 -21.24 15.08
N ARG A 470 4.28 -21.52 14.75
CA ARG A 470 3.29 -22.03 15.72
C ARG A 470 3.63 -23.42 16.23
N ARG A 471 4.07 -24.34 15.35
CA ARG A 471 4.62 -25.66 15.75
C ARG A 471 5.80 -25.53 16.71
N ARG A 472 6.62 -24.49 16.59
CA ARG A 472 7.73 -24.23 17.53
C ARG A 472 7.22 -23.81 18.91
N VAL A 473 6.16 -23.00 18.98
CA VAL A 473 5.54 -22.59 20.25
C VAL A 473 4.93 -23.80 20.96
N LEU A 474 4.13 -24.60 20.25
CA LEU A 474 3.50 -25.80 20.81
C LEU A 474 4.51 -26.80 21.38
N ARG A 475 5.66 -26.96 20.71
CA ARG A 475 6.76 -27.81 21.21
C ARG A 475 7.47 -27.21 22.41
N ARG A 476 7.68 -25.90 22.43
CA ARG A 476 8.35 -25.21 23.54
C ARG A 476 7.51 -25.23 24.82
N LEU A 477 6.19 -25.19 24.68
CA LEU A 477 5.24 -25.25 25.80
C LEU A 477 4.79 -26.69 26.12
N GLU A 478 5.37 -27.70 25.47
CA GLU A 478 5.09 -29.12 25.73
C GLU A 478 3.62 -29.54 25.49
N PHE A 479 2.90 -28.79 24.64
CA PHE A 479 1.58 -29.22 24.13
C PHE A 479 1.74 -30.37 23.12
N VAL A 480 2.90 -30.41 22.46
CA VAL A 480 3.32 -31.41 21.47
C VAL A 480 4.78 -31.78 21.76
N ASP A 481 5.18 -33.03 21.55
CA ASP A 481 6.57 -33.46 21.73
C ASP A 481 7.48 -33.09 20.53
N LYS A 482 8.73 -33.58 20.55
CA LYS A 482 9.72 -33.27 19.50
C LYS A 482 9.35 -33.91 18.16
N GLU A 483 8.69 -35.06 18.21
CA GLU A 483 8.23 -35.89 17.10
C GLU A 483 6.94 -35.36 16.48
N GLY A 484 6.23 -34.45 17.16
CA GLY A 484 4.99 -33.85 16.66
C GLY A 484 3.72 -34.50 17.20
N VAL A 485 3.83 -35.37 18.21
CA VAL A 485 2.71 -36.08 18.83
C VAL A 485 2.11 -35.25 19.96
N ILE A 486 0.79 -35.14 19.95
CA ILE A 486 0.02 -34.37 20.94
C ILE A 486 0.15 -34.94 22.36
N GLN A 487 0.44 -34.07 23.32
CA GLN A 487 0.57 -34.42 24.73
C GLN A 487 -0.73 -34.19 25.50
N ARG A 488 -0.76 -34.51 26.81
CA ARG A 488 -1.92 -34.27 27.67
C ARG A 488 -2.35 -32.81 27.69
N LYS A 489 -1.39 -31.87 27.80
CA LYS A 489 -1.63 -30.43 27.68
C LYS A 489 -2.31 -30.08 26.35
N GLY A 490 -1.78 -30.60 25.25
CA GLY A 490 -2.37 -30.46 23.91
C GLY A 490 -3.83 -30.90 23.85
N ARG A 491 -4.14 -32.07 24.39
CA ARG A 491 -5.52 -32.60 24.42
C ARG A 491 -6.46 -31.73 25.24
N THR A 492 -6.00 -31.16 26.36
CA THR A 492 -6.81 -30.22 27.15
C THR A 492 -7.08 -28.93 26.37
N ALA A 493 -6.08 -28.38 25.68
CA ALA A 493 -6.28 -27.18 24.85
C ALA A 493 -7.23 -27.42 23.67
N CYS A 494 -7.33 -28.63 23.13
CA CYS A 494 -8.31 -28.94 22.08
C CYS A 494 -9.76 -28.70 22.55
N GLU A 495 -10.03 -28.85 23.86
CA GLU A 495 -11.36 -28.68 24.45
C GLU A 495 -11.67 -27.20 24.82
N VAL A 496 -10.70 -26.29 24.66
CA VAL A 496 -10.87 -24.85 24.91
C VAL A 496 -11.06 -24.11 23.59
N SER A 497 -12.23 -23.50 23.38
CA SER A 497 -12.59 -22.82 22.13
C SER A 497 -13.02 -21.36 22.29
N THR A 498 -13.44 -20.95 23.49
CA THR A 498 -14.03 -19.62 23.74
C THR A 498 -13.01 -18.56 24.14
N THR A 499 -11.81 -18.96 24.56
CA THR A 499 -10.76 -18.09 25.11
C THR A 499 -9.40 -18.53 24.55
N ASP A 500 -8.31 -17.85 24.93
CA ASP A 500 -6.95 -18.26 24.58
C ASP A 500 -6.65 -19.66 25.13
N GLU A 501 -6.62 -20.64 24.23
CA GLU A 501 -6.48 -22.06 24.51
C GLU A 501 -5.12 -22.41 25.15
N LEU A 502 -4.07 -21.64 24.85
CA LEU A 502 -2.74 -21.89 25.40
C LEU A 502 -2.66 -21.36 26.82
N LEU A 503 -3.11 -20.12 27.02
CA LEU A 503 -3.06 -19.46 28.32
C LEU A 503 -3.89 -20.22 29.36
N VAL A 504 -5.16 -20.52 29.06
CA VAL A 504 -6.05 -21.23 29.98
C VAL A 504 -5.49 -22.61 30.34
N THR A 505 -4.97 -23.33 29.35
CA THR A 505 -4.38 -24.65 29.59
C THR A 505 -3.15 -24.56 30.48
N GLU A 506 -2.27 -23.57 30.28
CA GLU A 506 -1.13 -23.35 31.18
C GLU A 506 -1.58 -22.99 32.59
N MET A 507 -2.61 -22.16 32.76
CA MET A 507 -3.16 -21.83 34.08
C MET A 507 -3.70 -23.08 34.81
N ILE A 508 -4.40 -23.96 34.08
CA ILE A 508 -4.90 -25.24 34.62
C ILE A 508 -3.74 -26.13 35.07
N PHE A 509 -2.75 -26.37 34.20
CA PHE A 509 -1.65 -27.29 34.52
C PHE A 509 -0.66 -26.74 35.55
N ASN A 510 -0.57 -25.43 35.70
CA ASN A 510 0.20 -24.77 36.77
C ASN A 510 -0.58 -24.71 38.10
N GLY A 511 -1.80 -25.22 38.16
CA GLY A 511 -2.61 -25.31 39.37
C GLY A 511 -3.18 -23.98 39.85
N GLN A 512 -3.26 -22.96 38.98
CA GLN A 512 -3.73 -21.62 39.37
C GLN A 512 -5.19 -21.60 39.85
N PHE A 513 -5.99 -22.61 39.46
CA PHE A 513 -7.39 -22.73 39.86
C PHE A 513 -7.61 -23.64 41.08
N ASN A 514 -6.56 -24.27 41.64
CA ASN A 514 -6.72 -25.28 42.70
C ASN A 514 -7.14 -24.66 44.04
N ASP A 515 -6.56 -23.50 44.39
CA ASP A 515 -6.75 -22.84 45.68
C ASP A 515 -7.67 -21.60 45.59
N VAL A 516 -8.41 -21.46 44.48
CA VAL A 516 -9.24 -20.29 44.17
C VAL A 516 -10.72 -20.62 44.39
N SER A 517 -11.47 -19.69 44.98
CA SER A 517 -12.91 -19.88 45.18
C SER A 517 -13.66 -19.95 43.83
N VAL A 518 -14.88 -20.48 43.84
CA VAL A 518 -15.71 -20.53 42.62
C VAL A 518 -15.96 -19.11 42.08
N ASN A 519 -16.24 -18.15 42.96
CA ASN A 519 -16.50 -16.76 42.57
C ASN A 519 -15.27 -16.10 41.96
N ASP A 520 -14.10 -16.31 42.56
CA ASP A 520 -12.83 -15.77 42.06
C ASP A 520 -12.41 -16.43 40.74
N THR A 521 -12.71 -17.72 40.56
CA THR A 521 -12.48 -18.44 39.30
C THR A 521 -13.34 -17.85 38.18
N VAL A 522 -14.63 -17.60 38.45
CA VAL A 522 -15.53 -16.94 37.49
C VAL A 522 -15.04 -15.54 37.15
N ALA A 523 -14.61 -14.77 38.15
CA ALA A 523 -14.04 -13.43 37.93
C ALA A 523 -12.79 -13.47 37.06
N LEU A 524 -11.86 -14.41 37.31
CA LEU A 524 -10.64 -14.57 36.53
C LEU A 524 -10.92 -14.99 35.09
N LEU A 525 -11.83 -15.94 34.86
CA LEU A 525 -12.22 -16.37 33.52
C LEU A 525 -12.95 -15.26 32.75
N SER A 526 -13.69 -14.36 33.43
CA SER A 526 -14.36 -13.24 32.79
C SER A 526 -13.39 -12.30 32.06
N CYS A 527 -12.14 -12.18 32.54
CA CYS A 527 -11.08 -11.40 31.90
C CYS A 527 -10.61 -11.99 30.56
N LEU A 528 -10.87 -13.27 30.31
CA LEU A 528 -10.42 -13.98 29.11
C LEU A 528 -11.50 -14.02 28.02
N ILE A 529 -12.76 -13.75 28.37
CA ILE A 529 -13.91 -13.80 27.44
C ILE A 529 -14.23 -12.40 26.91
N ASN A 530 -14.17 -11.36 27.76
CA ASN A 530 -14.62 -10.03 27.37
C ASN A 530 -13.51 -9.24 26.65
N MET A 531 -13.61 -9.18 25.32
CA MET A 531 -12.66 -8.46 24.46
C MET A 531 -13.18 -7.07 24.02
N GLU A 532 -14.37 -6.65 24.47
CA GLU A 532 -14.89 -5.32 24.14
C GLU A 532 -14.12 -4.23 24.92
N LYS A 533 -13.55 -3.26 24.19
CA LYS A 533 -12.96 -2.08 24.81
C LYS A 533 -14.05 -1.28 25.53
N LYS A 534 -13.85 -1.02 26.82
CA LYS A 534 -14.69 -0.05 27.56
C LYS A 534 -14.54 1.34 26.93
N ASP A 535 -15.61 2.14 26.97
CA ASP A 535 -15.68 3.46 26.33
C ASP A 535 -14.59 4.46 26.79
N SER A 536 -13.84 4.18 27.86
CA SER A 536 -12.68 4.97 28.28
C SER A 536 -11.50 4.92 27.30
N ASP A 537 -11.47 3.97 26.36
CA ASP A 537 -10.34 3.72 25.45
C ASP A 537 -10.63 4.03 23.97
N LYS A 538 -11.80 4.61 23.65
CA LYS A 538 -12.09 5.08 22.29
C LYS A 538 -11.60 6.53 22.14
N PRO A 539 -10.82 6.87 21.10
CA PRO A 539 -10.55 8.27 20.81
C PRO A 539 -11.88 9.02 20.57
N PRO A 540 -11.97 10.29 21.00
CA PRO A 540 -13.20 11.08 20.99
C PRO A 540 -13.81 11.29 19.61
#